data_AF-A0A6P0NES2-F1
#
_entry.id   AF-A0A6P0NES2-F1
#
_cell.length_a   1.000
_cell.length_b   1.000
_cell.length_c   1.000
_cell.angle_alpha   90.00
_cell.angle_beta   90.00
_cell.angle_gamma   90.00
#
_symmetry.space_group_name_H-M   'P 1'
#
loop_
_entity.id
_entity.type
_entity.pdbx_description
1 polymer ?
#
loop_
_entity_poly.entity_id
_entity_poly.type
_entity_poly.pdbx_seq_one_letter_code
_entity_poly.pdbx_strand_id
1 'polypeptide(L)'
;SPNYLPRISLNPPDFETLETLLYRLQYPEQTLWQTLTWEQGLTILQSPELLDLLYQWQLTPHRTRSLSIRITEVFTIITQKAINTQQWLEGKLDEFAQGLGLFIPETITANSSVFRSIDKFDNVINELRYQGMDIPPEPGRSYQDIDLGEIALRLCAVTWPIDSPIPPPKWSLLLILGTQLGTPLPDGFKLQVSNLKSIIHDPVSGLDDPFLFARVEGRSDEKFVVTIIPPDSSPQTLSSYAFEPI
;
A
#
# COMPACT_ATOMS: atom_id res chain seq x y z
N SER A 1 -12.03 46.40 7.32
CA SER A 1 -12.41 45.04 7.75
C SER A 1 -12.15 44.09 6.61
N PRO A 2 -11.16 43.18 6.68
CA PRO A 2 -10.96 42.21 5.61
C PRO A 2 -11.94 41.05 5.79
N ASN A 3 -12.66 40.73 4.72
CA ASN A 3 -13.60 39.62 4.61
C ASN A 3 -12.87 38.30 4.89
N TYR A 4 -13.19 37.66 6.02
CA TYR A 4 -12.88 36.26 6.24
C TYR A 4 -13.82 35.44 5.36
N LEU A 5 -13.29 34.91 4.25
CA LEU A 5 -13.95 33.79 3.57
C LEU A 5 -13.96 32.61 4.56
N PRO A 6 -15.11 31.93 4.73
CA PRO A 6 -15.16 30.73 5.56
C PRO A 6 -14.19 29.70 4.96
N ARG A 7 -13.18 29.29 5.74
CA ARG A 7 -12.42 28.07 5.45
C ARG A 7 -13.41 26.92 5.51
N ILE A 8 -13.84 26.43 4.35
CA ILE A 8 -14.56 25.18 4.23
C ILE A 8 -13.60 24.12 4.75
N SER A 9 -13.83 23.64 5.98
CA SER A 9 -13.22 22.43 6.48
C SER A 9 -13.80 21.30 5.64
N LEU A 10 -13.11 20.95 4.56
CA LEU A 10 -13.42 19.77 3.77
C LEU A 10 -13.07 18.58 4.67
N ASN A 11 -14.07 18.08 5.40
CA ASN A 11 -14.03 16.68 5.81
C ASN A 11 -13.78 15.86 4.54
N PRO A 12 -12.90 14.85 4.57
CA PRO A 12 -12.72 13.98 3.41
C PRO A 12 -14.12 13.51 2.98
N PRO A 13 -14.46 13.59 1.68
CA PRO A 13 -15.78 13.19 1.24
C PRO A 13 -16.00 11.76 1.73
N ASP A 14 -17.18 11.47 2.29
CA ASP A 14 -17.70 10.10 2.30
C ASP A 14 -17.87 9.73 0.82
N PHE A 15 -16.77 9.26 0.23
CA PHE A 15 -16.80 8.71 -1.10
C PHE A 15 -17.69 7.47 -1.00
N GLU A 16 -18.84 7.53 -1.67
CA GLU A 16 -19.49 6.34 -2.17
C GLU A 16 -18.41 5.37 -2.67
N THR A 17 -18.48 4.10 -2.25
CA THR A 17 -17.38 3.13 -2.47
C THR A 17 -16.91 3.23 -3.92
N LEU A 18 -15.59 3.31 -4.14
CA LEU A 18 -14.98 3.45 -5.46
C LEU A 18 -15.58 2.48 -6.49
N GLU A 19 -15.96 1.28 -6.05
CA GLU A 19 -16.69 0.29 -6.84
C GLU A 19 -17.99 0.82 -7.45
N THR A 20 -18.79 1.56 -6.71
CA THR A 20 -20.04 2.19 -7.16
C THR A 20 -19.77 3.23 -8.24
N LEU A 21 -18.73 4.04 -8.05
CA LEU A 21 -18.29 5.04 -9.03
C LEU A 21 -17.82 4.35 -10.31
N LEU A 22 -16.94 3.35 -10.19
CA LEU A 22 -16.44 2.58 -11.33
C LEU A 22 -17.57 1.84 -12.07
N TYR A 23 -18.57 1.35 -11.34
CA TYR A 23 -19.75 0.70 -11.89
C TYR A 23 -20.62 1.67 -12.71
N ARG A 24 -20.86 2.89 -12.22
CA ARG A 24 -21.64 3.91 -12.96
C ARG A 24 -20.92 4.38 -14.22
N LEU A 25 -19.60 4.56 -14.13
CA LEU A 25 -18.76 4.90 -15.28
C LEU A 25 -18.63 3.75 -16.30
N GLN A 26 -19.36 2.64 -16.11
CA GLN A 26 -19.41 1.57 -17.11
C GLN A 26 -20.13 1.96 -18.41
N TYR A 27 -21.01 2.95 -18.36
CA TYR A 27 -21.79 3.37 -19.53
C TYR A 27 -21.13 4.58 -20.20
N PRO A 28 -20.70 4.49 -21.47
CA PRO A 28 -19.99 5.57 -22.16
C PRO A 28 -20.83 6.85 -22.34
N GLU A 29 -22.15 6.74 -22.22
CA GLU A 29 -23.07 7.89 -22.27
C GLU A 29 -23.14 8.67 -20.95
N GLN A 30 -22.66 8.10 -19.84
CA GLN A 30 -22.59 8.78 -18.56
C GLN A 30 -21.24 9.49 -18.42
N THR A 31 -21.28 10.81 -18.49
CA THR A 31 -20.09 11.66 -18.32
C THR A 31 -19.75 11.83 -16.83
N LEU A 32 -18.46 11.94 -16.49
CA LEU A 32 -17.97 12.05 -15.11
C LEU A 32 -18.73 13.09 -14.28
N TRP A 33 -19.03 14.27 -14.86
CA TRP A 33 -19.73 15.36 -14.16
C TRP A 33 -21.22 15.08 -13.88
N GLN A 34 -21.82 14.10 -14.56
CA GLN A 34 -23.21 13.68 -14.32
C GLN A 34 -23.30 12.63 -13.20
N THR A 35 -22.19 11.97 -12.87
CA THR A 35 -22.15 10.85 -11.92
C THR A 35 -21.61 11.21 -10.54
N LEU A 36 -20.87 12.32 -10.44
CA LEU A 36 -20.16 12.71 -9.23
C LEU A 36 -20.93 13.78 -8.45
N THR A 37 -20.86 13.73 -7.12
CA THR A 37 -21.22 14.90 -6.31
C THR A 37 -20.19 16.02 -6.50
N TRP A 38 -20.52 17.23 -6.05
CA TRP A 38 -19.59 18.36 -6.13
C TRP A 38 -18.28 18.11 -5.38
N GLU A 39 -18.36 17.49 -4.19
CA GLU A 39 -17.20 17.16 -3.35
C GLU A 39 -16.31 16.09 -4.00
N GLN A 40 -16.92 15.08 -4.61
CA GLN A 40 -16.22 14.04 -5.36
C GLN A 40 -15.56 14.63 -6.62
N GLY A 41 -16.29 15.47 -7.35
CA GLY A 41 -15.79 16.19 -8.51
C GLY A 41 -14.61 17.09 -8.17
N LEU A 42 -14.69 17.82 -7.05
CA LEU A 42 -13.59 18.66 -6.56
C LEU A 42 -12.33 17.84 -6.26
N THR A 43 -12.49 16.70 -5.58
CA THR A 43 -11.35 15.82 -5.23
C THR A 43 -10.70 15.22 -6.48
N ILE A 44 -11.49 14.77 -7.45
CA ILE A 44 -10.98 14.23 -8.72
C ILE A 44 -10.27 15.33 -9.53
N LEU A 45 -10.84 16.53 -9.61
CA LEU A 45 -10.22 17.65 -10.33
C LEU A 45 -8.94 18.17 -9.65
N GLN A 46 -8.78 17.94 -8.35
CA GLN A 46 -7.56 18.25 -7.60
C GLN A 46 -6.46 17.19 -7.75
N SER A 47 -6.76 16.03 -8.32
CA SER A 47 -5.80 14.97 -8.63
C SER A 47 -5.73 14.71 -10.14
N PRO A 48 -4.78 15.33 -10.86
CA PRO A 48 -4.56 15.08 -12.28
C PRO A 48 -4.37 13.59 -12.61
N GLU A 49 -3.70 12.85 -11.72
CA GLU A 49 -3.45 11.42 -11.89
C GLU A 49 -4.75 10.60 -11.83
N LEU A 50 -5.64 10.88 -10.88
CA LEU A 50 -6.94 10.19 -10.82
C LEU A 50 -7.83 10.55 -12.02
N LEU A 51 -7.81 11.82 -12.43
CA LEU A 51 -8.58 12.28 -13.59
C LEU A 51 -8.14 11.58 -14.88
N ASP A 52 -6.83 11.47 -15.14
CA ASP A 52 -6.31 10.78 -16.33
C ASP A 52 -6.71 9.30 -16.33
N LEU A 53 -6.60 8.61 -15.20
CA LEU A 53 -6.99 7.21 -15.08
C LEU A 53 -8.50 6.98 -15.28
N LEU A 54 -9.34 7.85 -14.71
CA LEU A 54 -10.79 7.77 -14.89
C LEU A 54 -11.19 8.08 -16.34
N TYR A 55 -10.50 9.02 -16.99
CA TYR A 55 -10.70 9.29 -18.41
C TYR A 55 -10.31 8.08 -19.28
N GLN A 56 -9.16 7.47 -19.01
CA GLN A 56 -8.74 6.22 -19.67
C GLN A 56 -9.74 5.08 -19.43
N TRP A 57 -10.32 4.98 -18.23
CA TRP A 57 -11.34 4.00 -17.88
C TRP A 57 -12.62 4.14 -18.71
N GLN A 58 -13.01 5.37 -19.03
CA GLN A 58 -14.17 5.64 -19.89
C GLN A 58 -13.89 5.35 -21.36
N LEU A 59 -12.67 5.67 -21.85
CA LEU A 59 -12.31 5.48 -23.25
C LEU A 59 -12.01 4.02 -23.62
N THR A 60 -11.59 3.20 -22.66
CA THR A 60 -11.15 1.83 -22.94
C THR A 60 -12.36 0.89 -23.09
N PRO A 61 -12.64 0.33 -24.29
CA PRO A 61 -13.81 -0.54 -24.51
C PRO A 61 -13.74 -1.84 -23.69
N HIS A 62 -12.51 -2.34 -23.47
CA HIS A 62 -12.21 -3.52 -22.67
C HIS A 62 -11.45 -3.11 -21.42
N ARG A 63 -12.19 -2.67 -20.40
CA ARG A 63 -11.64 -2.27 -19.11
C ARG A 63 -10.78 -3.39 -18.54
N THR A 64 -9.52 -3.09 -18.31
CA THR A 64 -8.56 -4.08 -17.84
C THR A 64 -8.54 -4.12 -16.32
N ARG A 65 -8.31 -5.32 -15.78
CA ARG A 65 -8.08 -5.53 -14.34
C ARG A 65 -6.94 -4.66 -13.81
N SER A 66 -5.90 -4.43 -14.63
CA SER A 66 -4.78 -3.56 -14.26
C SER A 66 -5.20 -2.10 -14.09
N LEU A 67 -6.10 -1.58 -14.93
CA LEU A 67 -6.57 -0.20 -14.82
C LEU A 67 -7.47 -0.01 -13.60
N SER A 68 -8.35 -0.98 -13.29
CA SER A 68 -9.16 -0.91 -12.07
C SER A 68 -8.29 -0.93 -10.81
N ILE A 69 -7.26 -1.80 -10.77
CA ILE A 69 -6.29 -1.81 -9.67
C ILE A 69 -5.61 -0.45 -9.55
N ARG A 70 -5.14 0.11 -10.67
CA ARG A 70 -4.43 1.38 -10.67
C ARG A 70 -5.29 2.54 -10.16
N ILE A 71 -6.57 2.58 -10.51
CA ILE A 71 -7.51 3.58 -10.00
C ILE A 71 -7.68 3.40 -8.48
N THR A 72 -7.87 2.17 -8.00
CA THR A 72 -7.97 1.87 -6.56
C THR A 72 -6.73 2.31 -5.80
N GLU A 73 -5.53 2.06 -6.34
CA GLU A 73 -4.27 2.48 -5.74
C GLU A 73 -4.14 4.00 -5.61
N VAL A 74 -4.38 4.74 -6.70
CA VAL A 74 -4.32 6.20 -6.69
C VAL A 74 -5.37 6.76 -5.74
N PHE A 75 -6.59 6.21 -5.78
CA PHE A 75 -7.67 6.59 -4.89
C PHE A 75 -7.30 6.41 -3.42
N THR A 76 -6.73 5.26 -3.05
CA THR A 76 -6.25 4.98 -1.69
C THR A 76 -5.18 5.99 -1.27
N ILE A 77 -4.22 6.31 -2.14
CA ILE A 77 -3.15 7.27 -1.83
C ILE A 77 -3.68 8.68 -1.52
N ILE A 78 -4.69 9.13 -2.28
CA ILE A 78 -5.20 10.51 -2.16
C ILE A 78 -6.28 10.67 -1.07
N THR A 79 -7.08 9.63 -0.81
CA THR A 79 -8.26 9.76 0.08
C THR A 79 -8.05 9.14 1.45
N GLN A 80 -7.23 8.09 1.57
CA GLN A 80 -7.07 7.38 2.83
C GLN A 80 -5.93 7.95 3.66
N LYS A 81 -6.08 7.83 4.98
CA LYS A 81 -4.97 8.05 5.91
C LYS A 81 -3.86 7.05 5.58
N ALA A 82 -2.61 7.51 5.59
CA ALA A 82 -1.46 6.65 5.43
C ALA A 82 -1.00 6.10 6.78
N ILE A 83 -0.43 4.89 6.76
CA ILE A 83 0.27 4.30 7.89
C ILE A 83 1.59 5.06 8.06
N ASN A 84 1.81 5.62 9.25
CA ASN A 84 3.07 6.31 9.51
C ASN A 84 4.15 5.31 9.94
N THR A 85 5.07 5.05 9.02
CA THR A 85 6.14 4.07 9.22
C THR A 85 7.31 4.61 10.06
N GLN A 86 7.44 5.93 10.23
CA GLN A 86 8.54 6.54 10.99
C GLN A 86 8.52 6.13 12.46
N GLN A 87 7.32 5.93 13.04
CA GLN A 87 7.14 5.49 14.43
C GLN A 87 7.65 4.08 14.70
N TRP A 88 7.75 3.24 13.66
CA TRP A 88 8.19 1.86 13.80
C TRP A 88 9.67 1.76 14.16
N LEU A 89 10.45 2.79 13.83
CA LEU A 89 11.86 2.92 14.24
C LEU A 89 12.00 3.02 15.76
N GLU A 90 10.95 3.47 16.45
CA GLU A 90 10.88 3.53 17.91
C GLU A 90 10.13 2.32 18.52
N GLY A 91 9.79 1.31 17.71
CA GLY A 91 9.00 0.17 18.14
C GLY A 91 7.53 0.52 18.44
N LYS A 92 6.99 1.60 17.86
CA LYS A 92 5.61 2.05 18.07
C LYS A 92 4.78 1.92 16.80
N LEU A 93 3.49 1.66 16.98
CA LEU A 93 2.47 1.75 15.93
C LEU A 93 1.48 2.84 16.28
N ASP A 94 1.13 3.68 15.29
CA ASP A 94 0.05 4.63 15.44
C ASP A 94 -1.32 3.91 15.54
N GLU A 95 -2.33 4.62 16.07
CA GLU A 95 -3.69 4.07 16.28
C GLU A 95 -4.34 3.56 14.98
N PHE A 96 -4.03 4.21 13.84
CA PHE A 96 -4.58 3.80 12.55
C PHE A 96 -3.94 2.48 12.09
N ALA A 97 -2.61 2.34 12.21
CA ALA A 97 -1.92 1.09 11.94
C ALA A 97 -2.45 -0.07 12.81
N GLN A 98 -2.65 0.16 14.11
CA GLN A 98 -3.23 -0.83 15.02
C GLN A 98 -4.66 -1.21 14.61
N GLY A 99 -5.48 -0.23 14.21
CA GLY A 99 -6.84 -0.47 13.73
C GLY A 99 -6.91 -1.30 12.44
N LEU A 100 -5.84 -1.31 11.64
CA LEU A 100 -5.68 -2.16 10.46
C LEU A 100 -5.13 -3.56 10.77
N GLY A 101 -4.90 -3.87 12.05
CA GLY A 101 -4.35 -5.15 12.50
C GLY A 101 -2.84 -5.29 12.35
N LEU A 102 -2.11 -4.18 12.16
CA LEU A 102 -0.65 -4.23 12.19
C LEU A 102 -0.16 -4.47 13.61
N PHE A 103 0.92 -5.22 13.74
CA PHE A 103 1.57 -5.48 15.03
C PHE A 103 3.09 -5.48 14.91
N ILE A 104 3.76 -5.16 16.01
CA ILE A 104 5.21 -5.32 16.19
C ILE A 104 5.39 -6.48 17.17
N PRO A 105 6.26 -7.46 16.89
CA PRO A 105 6.45 -8.58 17.81
C PRO A 105 7.02 -8.07 19.13
N GLU A 106 6.25 -8.15 20.20
CA GLU A 106 6.78 -7.99 21.55
C GLU A 106 7.53 -9.26 21.95
N THR A 107 8.61 -9.09 22.72
CA THR A 107 9.51 -10.16 23.17
C THR A 107 8.83 -11.08 24.21
N ILE A 108 7.81 -11.87 23.83
CA ILE A 108 7.07 -12.73 24.78
C ILE A 108 6.81 -14.14 24.20
N THR A 109 7.53 -15.11 24.79
CA THR A 109 7.40 -16.60 24.73
C THR A 109 7.35 -17.32 23.38
N ALA A 110 8.42 -18.09 23.13
CA ALA A 110 8.86 -18.76 21.90
C ALA A 110 8.02 -19.93 21.34
N ASN A 111 6.73 -20.09 21.66
CA ASN A 111 5.98 -21.31 21.31
C ASN A 111 4.74 -21.13 20.42
N SER A 112 4.45 -19.93 19.90
CA SER A 112 3.33 -19.72 18.98
C SER A 112 3.75 -19.89 17.51
N SER A 113 2.82 -20.36 16.65
CA SER A 113 2.99 -20.40 15.18
C SER A 113 3.36 -19.04 14.60
N VAL A 114 2.95 -17.96 15.27
CA VAL A 114 3.29 -16.57 14.96
C VAL A 114 4.81 -16.35 14.95
N PHE A 115 5.56 -16.88 15.93
CA PHE A 115 7.03 -16.72 15.99
C PHE A 115 7.76 -17.52 14.90
N ARG A 116 7.32 -18.76 14.60
CA ARG A 116 7.96 -19.54 13.53
C ARG A 116 7.86 -18.86 12.16
N SER A 117 6.80 -18.10 11.94
CA SER A 117 6.66 -17.27 10.74
C SER A 117 7.62 -16.09 10.77
N ILE A 118 7.68 -15.36 11.90
CA ILE A 118 8.58 -14.20 12.11
C ILE A 118 10.05 -14.60 11.91
N ASP A 119 10.48 -15.73 12.48
CA ASP A 119 11.86 -16.23 12.34
C ASP A 119 12.24 -16.41 10.86
N LYS A 120 11.28 -16.83 10.02
CA LYS A 120 11.53 -16.96 8.58
C LYS A 120 11.67 -15.60 7.90
N PHE A 121 10.86 -14.60 8.26
CA PHE A 121 11.03 -13.23 7.74
C PHE A 121 12.37 -12.62 8.17
N ASP A 122 12.79 -12.84 9.42
CA ASP A 122 14.10 -12.37 9.90
C ASP A 122 15.24 -13.04 9.13
N ASN A 123 15.12 -14.32 8.78
CA ASN A 123 16.08 -15.00 7.91
C ASN A 123 16.12 -14.38 6.50
N VAL A 124 14.97 -14.04 5.92
CA VAL A 124 14.91 -13.37 4.61
C VAL A 124 15.56 -11.99 4.67
N ILE A 125 15.29 -11.20 5.72
CA ILE A 125 15.91 -9.88 5.92
C ILE A 125 17.44 -10.01 6.02
N ASN A 126 17.92 -10.99 6.79
CA ASN A 126 19.36 -11.24 6.94
C ASN A 126 20.01 -11.69 5.63
N GLU A 127 19.34 -12.54 4.86
CA GLU A 127 19.82 -12.97 3.53
C GLU A 127 19.88 -11.79 2.56
N LEU A 128 18.84 -10.97 2.48
CA LEU A 128 18.83 -9.77 1.64
C LEU A 128 19.95 -8.79 2.03
N ARG A 129 20.22 -8.64 3.33
CA ARG A 129 21.35 -7.85 3.82
C ARG A 129 22.69 -8.46 3.39
N TYR A 130 22.85 -9.78 3.49
CA TYR A 130 24.05 -10.49 3.03
C TYR A 130 24.27 -10.35 1.52
N GLN A 131 23.19 -10.31 0.74
CA GLN A 131 23.21 -10.06 -0.71
C GLN A 131 23.52 -8.61 -1.10
N GLY A 132 23.80 -7.73 -0.13
CA GLY A 132 24.23 -6.35 -0.37
C GLY A 132 23.11 -5.31 -0.35
N MET A 133 21.92 -5.66 0.15
CA MET A 133 20.89 -4.66 0.44
C MET A 133 21.26 -3.87 1.69
N ASP A 134 21.27 -2.54 1.61
CA ASP A 134 21.62 -1.63 2.71
C ASP A 134 20.53 -1.54 3.80
N ILE A 135 20.18 -2.68 4.40
CA ILE A 135 19.24 -2.78 5.51
C ILE A 135 20.03 -2.57 6.82
N PRO A 136 19.68 -1.59 7.66
CA PRO A 136 20.37 -1.39 8.93
C PRO A 136 20.17 -2.59 9.88
N PRO A 137 20.97 -2.71 10.96
CA PRO A 137 20.83 -3.77 11.94
C PRO A 137 19.47 -3.75 12.67
N GLU A 138 18.96 -2.55 12.98
CA GLU A 138 17.71 -2.34 13.71
C GLU A 138 16.73 -1.50 12.86
N PRO A 139 16.15 -2.07 11.79
CA PRO A 139 15.14 -1.37 11.02
C PRO A 139 13.81 -1.33 11.78
N GLY A 140 12.98 -0.33 11.47
CA GLY A 140 11.60 -0.31 11.93
C GLY A 140 10.83 -1.39 11.19
N ARG A 141 10.04 -2.20 11.90
CA ARG A 141 9.32 -3.32 11.28
C ARG A 141 7.93 -3.47 11.85
N SER A 142 6.99 -3.87 11.01
CA SER A 142 5.65 -4.28 11.40
C SER A 142 5.20 -5.48 10.57
N TYR A 143 4.19 -6.17 11.08
CA TYR A 143 3.59 -7.32 10.44
C TYR A 143 2.10 -7.09 10.31
N GLN A 144 1.51 -7.60 9.24
CA GLN A 144 0.08 -7.62 9.02
C GLN A 144 -0.33 -9.01 8.55
N ASP A 145 -1.31 -9.59 9.24
CA ASP A 145 -1.94 -10.83 8.81
C ASP A 145 -3.06 -10.51 7.82
N ILE A 146 -3.10 -11.28 6.73
CA ILE A 146 -3.98 -11.03 5.59
C ILE A 146 -4.63 -12.35 5.18
N ASP A 147 -5.95 -12.42 5.30
CA ASP A 147 -6.71 -13.61 4.90
C ASP A 147 -7.26 -13.43 3.47
N LEU A 148 -6.75 -14.22 2.53
CA LEU A 148 -7.20 -14.27 1.14
C LEU A 148 -7.93 -15.59 0.87
N GLY A 149 -9.16 -15.69 1.39
CA GLY A 149 -9.97 -16.90 1.28
C GLY A 149 -9.36 -18.05 2.07
N GLU A 150 -8.85 -19.07 1.37
CA GLU A 150 -8.24 -20.26 1.99
C GLU A 150 -6.75 -20.07 2.34
N ILE A 151 -6.13 -18.97 1.91
CA ILE A 151 -4.70 -18.72 2.12
C ILE A 151 -4.50 -17.63 3.17
N ALA A 152 -3.91 -18.04 4.29
CA ALA A 152 -3.49 -17.13 5.36
C ALA A 152 -2.08 -16.59 5.04
N LEU A 153 -2.02 -15.31 4.69
CA LEU A 153 -0.79 -14.59 4.37
C LEU A 153 -0.32 -13.74 5.54
N ARG A 154 0.97 -13.41 5.50
CA ARG A 154 1.61 -12.42 6.35
C ARG A 154 2.47 -11.51 5.50
N LEU A 155 2.28 -10.22 5.67
CA LEU A 155 3.11 -9.17 5.11
C LEU A 155 4.02 -8.63 6.22
N CYS A 156 5.33 -8.72 6.03
CA CYS A 156 6.32 -8.03 6.83
C CYS A 156 6.72 -6.74 6.10
N ALA A 157 6.51 -5.60 6.74
CA ALA A 157 6.94 -4.30 6.24
C ALA A 157 8.12 -3.80 7.08
N VAL A 158 9.23 -3.47 6.42
CA VAL A 158 10.48 -3.03 7.03
C VAL A 158 10.83 -1.66 6.46
N THR A 159 11.15 -0.70 7.33
CA THR A 159 11.42 0.68 6.96
C THR A 159 12.69 1.19 7.63
N TRP A 160 13.40 2.08 6.94
CA TRP A 160 14.54 2.79 7.51
C TRP A 160 14.80 4.10 6.75
N PRO A 161 15.36 5.13 7.42
CA PRO A 161 15.80 6.34 6.75
C PRO A 161 17.00 6.04 5.85
N ILE A 162 17.10 6.76 4.73
CA ILE A 162 18.25 6.76 3.84
C ILE A 162 18.96 8.10 4.01
N ASP A 163 20.25 8.07 4.33
CA ASP A 163 21.07 9.27 4.41
C ASP A 163 21.08 9.97 3.05
N SER A 164 20.42 11.13 2.99
CA SER A 164 20.38 11.99 1.82
C SER A 164 20.90 13.37 2.21
N PRO A 165 21.97 13.87 1.57
CA PRO A 165 22.50 15.21 1.86
C PRO A 165 21.56 16.33 1.38
N ILE A 166 20.56 16.00 0.57
CA ILE A 166 19.62 16.94 -0.03
C ILE A 166 18.21 16.63 0.50
N PRO A 167 17.55 17.60 1.15
CA PRO A 167 16.13 17.50 1.50
C PRO A 167 15.23 17.39 0.25
N PRO A 168 14.06 16.73 0.34
CA PRO A 168 13.52 16.07 1.53
C PRO A 168 14.28 14.78 1.91
N PRO A 169 14.23 14.36 3.18
CA PRO A 169 14.83 13.09 3.60
C PRO A 169 14.22 11.94 2.81
N LYS A 170 15.05 10.91 2.61
CA LYS A 170 14.65 9.69 1.90
C LYS A 170 14.46 8.55 2.89
N TRP A 171 13.70 7.56 2.48
CA TRP A 171 13.43 6.36 3.26
C TRP A 171 13.30 5.16 2.32
N SER A 172 13.60 3.97 2.85
CA SER A 172 13.37 2.70 2.19
C SER A 172 12.16 2.01 2.81
N LEU A 173 11.36 1.34 1.98
CA LEU A 173 10.34 0.39 2.39
C LEU A 173 10.63 -0.94 1.71
N LEU A 174 10.89 -1.97 2.50
CA LEU A 174 10.97 -3.35 2.07
C LEU A 174 9.71 -4.08 2.53
N LEU A 175 9.05 -4.73 1.58
CA LEU A 175 7.85 -5.52 1.80
C LEU A 175 8.18 -6.97 1.50
N ILE A 176 7.84 -7.87 2.41
CA ILE A 176 8.06 -9.31 2.26
C ILE A 176 6.72 -9.99 2.52
N LEU A 177 6.17 -10.62 1.51
CA LEU A 177 4.93 -11.40 1.56
C LEU A 177 5.28 -12.88 1.65
N GLY A 178 4.66 -13.59 2.58
CA GLY A 178 4.73 -15.05 2.68
C GLY A 178 3.45 -15.62 3.28
N THR A 179 3.37 -16.93 3.39
CA THR A 179 2.27 -17.57 4.12
C THR A 179 2.54 -17.54 5.63
N GLN A 180 1.50 -17.53 6.46
CA GLN A 180 1.66 -17.55 7.91
C GLN A 180 2.38 -18.82 8.42
N LEU A 181 2.16 -19.95 7.76
CA LEU A 181 2.84 -21.21 8.06
C LEU A 181 4.26 -21.28 7.45
N GLY A 182 4.60 -20.32 6.60
CA GLY A 182 5.83 -20.25 5.80
C GLY A 182 6.00 -21.47 4.89
N THR A 183 4.90 -21.99 4.36
CA THR A 183 4.86 -22.81 3.15
C THR A 183 5.05 -21.92 1.91
N PRO A 184 5.48 -22.49 0.77
CA PRO A 184 5.56 -21.75 -0.48
C PRO A 184 4.28 -21.02 -0.83
N LEU A 185 4.41 -19.84 -1.43
CA LEU A 185 3.28 -19.15 -2.04
C LEU A 185 2.84 -19.94 -3.28
N PRO A 186 1.53 -20.01 -3.58
CA PRO A 186 1.10 -20.54 -4.87
C PRO A 186 1.73 -19.76 -6.03
N ASP A 187 1.92 -20.44 -7.15
CA ASP A 187 2.47 -19.85 -8.36
C ASP A 187 1.57 -18.71 -8.87
N GLY A 188 2.18 -17.62 -9.34
CA GLY A 188 1.47 -16.50 -9.95
C GLY A 188 0.89 -15.44 -9.01
N PHE A 189 1.18 -15.47 -7.71
CA PHE A 189 0.92 -14.32 -6.83
C PHE A 189 1.76 -13.12 -7.27
N LYS A 190 1.20 -11.91 -7.18
CA LYS A 190 1.97 -10.67 -7.38
C LYS A 190 1.88 -9.77 -6.16
N LEU A 191 3.00 -9.11 -5.86
CA LEU A 191 3.08 -8.07 -4.84
C LEU A 191 3.37 -6.75 -5.55
N GLN A 192 2.32 -6.03 -5.95
CA GLN A 192 2.46 -4.77 -6.66
C GLN A 192 2.68 -3.61 -5.67
N VAL A 193 3.69 -2.79 -5.90
CA VAL A 193 3.98 -1.57 -5.14
C VAL A 193 3.91 -0.39 -6.08
N SER A 194 3.10 0.59 -5.71
CA SER A 194 2.81 1.76 -6.53
C SER A 194 2.91 3.05 -5.73
N ASN A 195 3.20 4.16 -6.41
CA ASN A 195 3.00 5.50 -5.87
C ASN A 195 1.89 6.22 -6.65
N LEU A 196 1.75 7.53 -6.43
CA LEU A 196 0.74 8.35 -7.10
C LEU A 196 0.89 8.35 -8.63
N LYS A 197 2.12 8.21 -9.15
CA LYS A 197 2.41 8.39 -10.58
C LYS A 197 2.47 7.08 -11.35
N SER A 198 3.07 6.04 -10.79
CA SER A 198 3.27 4.78 -11.49
C SER A 198 3.30 3.58 -10.55
N ILE A 199 3.25 2.40 -11.17
CA ILE A 199 3.68 1.14 -10.56
C ILE A 199 5.22 1.19 -10.51
N ILE A 200 5.80 0.82 -9.36
CA ILE A 200 7.25 0.85 -9.13
C ILE A 200 7.82 -0.57 -9.21
N HIS A 201 7.14 -1.53 -8.57
CA HIS A 201 7.50 -2.95 -8.62
C HIS A 201 6.27 -3.83 -8.72
N ASP A 202 6.40 -4.96 -9.40
CA ASP A 202 5.37 -5.98 -9.60
C ASP A 202 5.93 -7.42 -9.58
N PRO A 203 6.76 -7.81 -8.58
CA PRO A 203 7.29 -9.17 -8.48
C PRO A 203 6.17 -10.22 -8.47
N VAL A 204 6.43 -11.32 -9.18
CA VAL A 204 5.53 -12.46 -9.35
C VAL A 204 6.18 -13.69 -8.73
N SER A 205 5.44 -14.48 -7.94
CA SER A 205 5.98 -15.69 -7.33
C SER A 205 6.20 -16.74 -8.41
N GLY A 206 7.37 -17.39 -8.36
CA GLY A 206 7.64 -18.58 -9.13
C GLY A 206 7.28 -19.85 -8.36
N LEU A 207 7.51 -20.99 -9.02
CA LEU A 207 7.38 -22.31 -8.42
C LEU A 207 8.33 -22.45 -7.22
N ASP A 208 7.79 -22.86 -6.08
CA ASP A 208 8.49 -23.08 -4.82
C ASP A 208 9.07 -21.83 -4.12
N ASP A 209 8.74 -20.62 -4.57
CA ASP A 209 9.18 -19.40 -3.88
C ASP A 209 8.48 -19.26 -2.51
N PRO A 210 9.23 -19.27 -1.40
CA PRO A 210 8.65 -19.16 -0.07
C PRO A 210 8.18 -17.72 0.25
N PHE A 211 8.75 -16.73 -0.43
CA PHE A 211 8.50 -15.32 -0.20
C PHE A 211 8.54 -14.52 -1.48
N LEU A 212 7.70 -13.49 -1.54
CA LEU A 212 7.79 -12.39 -2.48
C LEU A 212 8.30 -11.16 -1.77
N PHE A 213 9.21 -10.41 -2.38
CA PHE A 213 9.66 -9.15 -1.80
C PHE A 213 9.77 -8.04 -2.83
N ALA A 214 9.50 -6.82 -2.37
CA ALA A 214 9.67 -5.59 -3.14
C ALA A 214 10.31 -4.54 -2.25
N ARG A 215 11.35 -3.86 -2.76
CA ARG A 215 11.98 -2.73 -2.09
C ARG A 215 11.73 -1.47 -2.89
N VAL A 216 11.24 -0.43 -2.24
CA VAL A 216 11.12 0.92 -2.81
C VAL A 216 11.89 1.93 -1.98
N GLU A 217 12.42 2.94 -2.65
CA GLU A 217 12.96 4.14 -2.01
C GLU A 217 12.04 5.31 -2.31
N GLY A 218 11.72 6.09 -1.29
CA GLY A 218 10.87 7.26 -1.40
C GLY A 218 11.44 8.48 -0.73
N ARG A 219 10.94 9.63 -1.14
CA ARG A 219 11.05 10.88 -0.39
C ARG A 219 10.01 10.90 0.74
N SER A 220 10.22 11.71 1.78
CA SER A 220 9.28 11.82 2.90
C SER A 220 7.89 12.36 2.53
N ASP A 221 7.75 13.01 1.37
CA ASP A 221 6.46 13.46 0.83
C ASP A 221 5.76 12.41 -0.05
N GLU A 222 6.41 11.26 -0.28
CA GLU A 222 5.86 10.18 -1.09
C GLU A 222 5.14 9.13 -0.24
N LYS A 223 4.06 8.59 -0.83
CA LYS A 223 3.29 7.49 -0.29
C LYS A 223 3.39 6.30 -1.22
N PHE A 224 3.46 5.11 -0.65
CA PHE A 224 3.42 3.86 -1.39
C PHE A 224 2.20 3.05 -1.00
N VAL A 225 1.54 2.46 -1.98
CA VAL A 225 0.43 1.53 -1.75
C VAL A 225 0.84 0.16 -2.24
N VAL A 226 0.32 -0.86 -1.56
CA VAL A 226 0.63 -2.26 -1.83
C VAL A 226 -0.65 -2.96 -2.26
N THR A 227 -0.59 -3.66 -3.39
CA THR A 227 -1.68 -4.50 -3.86
C THR A 227 -1.20 -5.93 -3.99
N ILE A 228 -1.84 -6.85 -3.27
CA ILE A 228 -1.63 -8.28 -3.42
C ILE A 228 -2.57 -8.78 -4.50
N ILE A 229 -2.03 -9.41 -5.54
CA ILE A 229 -2.78 -9.88 -6.70
C ILE A 229 -2.63 -11.41 -6.78
N PRO A 230 -3.59 -12.17 -6.27
CA PRO A 230 -3.60 -13.62 -6.45
C PRO A 230 -3.89 -13.99 -7.92
N PRO A 231 -3.47 -15.17 -8.37
CA PRO A 231 -3.69 -15.63 -9.74
C PRO A 231 -5.19 -15.69 -10.09
N ASP A 232 -6.00 -16.32 -9.25
CA ASP A 232 -7.40 -16.67 -9.54
C ASP A 232 -8.45 -15.95 -8.67
N SER A 233 -8.04 -14.96 -7.86
CA SER A 233 -8.98 -14.22 -6.99
C SER A 233 -8.83 -12.71 -7.11
N SER A 234 -9.72 -11.96 -6.45
CA SER A 234 -9.73 -10.50 -6.49
C SER A 234 -8.45 -9.92 -5.89
N PRO A 235 -7.88 -8.86 -6.50
CA PRO A 235 -6.76 -8.14 -5.90
C PRO A 235 -7.18 -7.49 -4.59
N GLN A 236 -6.28 -7.46 -3.61
CA GLN A 236 -6.49 -6.75 -2.35
C GLN A 236 -5.48 -5.61 -2.24
N THR A 237 -5.98 -4.38 -2.32
CA THR A 237 -5.19 -3.16 -2.10
C THR A 237 -5.22 -2.81 -0.62
N LEU A 238 -4.04 -2.67 -0.02
CA LEU A 238 -3.86 -2.30 1.39
C LEU A 238 -3.83 -0.77 1.55
N SER A 239 -3.81 -0.30 2.80
CA SER A 239 -3.59 1.13 3.08
C SER A 239 -2.19 1.58 2.65
N SER A 240 -2.06 2.87 2.36
CA SER A 240 -0.77 3.44 1.93
C SER A 240 0.20 3.59 3.10
N TYR A 241 1.49 3.46 2.83
CA TYR A 241 2.61 3.69 3.75
C TYR A 241 3.25 5.04 3.45
N ALA A 242 3.51 5.82 4.50
CA ALA A 242 4.21 7.09 4.44
C ALA A 242 5.31 7.16 5.50
N PHE A 243 6.27 8.06 5.30
CA PHE A 243 7.32 8.35 6.27
C PHE A 243 7.19 9.80 6.74
N GLU A 244 6.30 10.01 7.71
CA GLU A 244 5.92 11.33 8.19
C GLU A 244 6.67 11.64 9.50
N PRO A 245 7.57 12.65 9.53
CA PRO A 245 8.17 13.10 10.77
C PRO A 245 7.11 13.72 11.70
N ILE A 246 7.16 13.36 12.98
CA ILE A 246 6.30 13.90 14.05
C ILE A 246 6.61 15.39 14.31
#